data_AF-A0A497FET2-F1
#
_entry.id   AF-A0A497FET2-F1
#
_cell.length_a   1.000
_cell.length_b   1.000
_cell.length_c   1.000
_cell.angle_alpha   90.00
_cell.angle_beta   90.00
_cell.angle_gamma   90.00
#
_symmetry.space_group_name_H-M   'P 1'
#
loop_
_entity.id
_entity.type
_entity.pdbx_description
1 polymer ?
#
loop_
_entity_poly.entity_id
_entity_poly.type
_entity_poly.pdbx_seq_one_letter_code
_entity_poly.pdbx_strand_id
1 'polypeptide(L)' 'VINLKPKKVMGVESQGMLLVAESEGKVYPIILPEEVPTGAKVW' A
#
# COMPACT_ATOMS: atom_id res chain seq x y z
N VAL A 1 3.76 0.33 -0.29
CA VAL A 1 4.97 1.19 -0.39
C VAL A 1 5.64 1.26 0.97
N ILE A 2 6.92 0.89 1.05
CA ILE A 2 7.64 0.69 2.31
C ILE A 2 8.81 1.67 2.54
N ASN A 3 9.16 2.49 1.55
CA ASN A 3 10.30 3.42 1.61
C ASN A 3 9.90 4.85 1.98
N LEU A 4 8.66 5.05 2.44
CA LEU A 4 8.19 6.35 2.92
C LEU A 4 8.71 6.59 4.33
N LYS A 5 9.00 7.84 4.66
CA LYS A 5 9.29 8.21 6.05
C LYS A 5 8.04 7.92 6.90
N PRO A 6 8.15 7.16 8.01
CA PRO A 6 7.01 6.89 8.89
C PRO A 6 6.35 8.17 9.38
N LYS A 7 5.02 8.12 9.57
CA LYS A 7 4.22 9.27 10.01
C LYS A 7 3.14 8.83 10.99
N LYS A 8 2.92 9.63 12.04
CA LYS A 8 1.76 9.45 12.94
C LYS A 8 0.47 9.93 12.28
N VAL A 9 -0.55 9.08 12.29
CA VAL A 9 -1.91 9.36 11.83
C VAL A 9 -2.85 8.98 12.97
N MET A 10 -3.57 9.97 13.50
CA MET A 10 -4.49 9.78 14.64
C MET A 10 -3.85 9.07 15.85
N GLY A 11 -2.57 9.39 16.15
CA GLY A 11 -1.83 8.80 17.26
C GLY A 11 -1.13 7.47 16.95
N VAL A 12 -1.47 6.81 15.83
CA VAL A 12 -0.87 5.54 15.39
C VAL A 12 0.24 5.80 14.36
N GLU A 13 1.37 5.11 14.48
CA GLU A 13 2.45 5.24 13.49
C GLU A 13 2.17 4.38 12.25
N SER A 14 2.09 5.04 11.09
CA SER A 14 2.02 4.38 9.79
C SER A 14 3.44 4.09 9.29
N GLN A 15 3.70 2.82 8.99
CA GLN A 15 4.98 2.28 8.49
C GLN A 15 4.99 2.08 6.96
N GLY A 16 3.95 2.54 6.27
CA GLY A 16 3.82 2.36 4.84
C GLY A 16 2.42 2.70 4.34
N MET A 17 2.21 2.49 3.04
CA MET A 17 0.98 2.85 2.36
C MET A 17 0.56 1.75 1.38
N LEU A 18 -0.74 1.49 1.24
CA LEU A 18 -1.28 0.60 0.22
C LEU A 18 -1.25 1.30 -1.15
N LEU A 19 -0.93 0.56 -2.20
CA LEU A 19 -1.07 1.04 -3.58
C LEU A 19 -2.51 0.77 -4.05
N VAL A 20 -3.10 1.75 -4.70
CA VAL A 20 -4.46 1.71 -5.20
C VAL A 20 -4.50 2.33 -6.59
N ALA A 21 -5.44 1.88 -7.42
CA ALA A 21 -5.84 2.63 -8.61
C ALA A 21 -6.96 3.59 -8.23
N GLU A 22 -6.93 4.80 -8.79
CA GLU A 22 -8.02 5.77 -8.69
C GLU A 22 -8.54 6.06 -10.10
N SER A 23 -9.86 6.07 -10.24
CA SER A 23 -10.52 6.43 -11.49
C SER A 23 -11.91 6.98 -11.19
N GLU A 24 -12.21 8.17 -11.71
CA GLU A 24 -13.50 8.85 -11.53
C GLU A 24 -13.90 9.01 -10.05
N GLY A 25 -12.94 9.27 -9.18
CA GLY A 25 -13.15 9.43 -7.73
C GLY A 25 -13.40 8.11 -6.98
N LYS A 26 -13.32 6.96 -7.66
CA LYS A 26 -13.40 5.63 -7.04
C LYS A 26 -12.01 5.05 -6.84
N VAL A 27 -11.82 4.39 -5.70
CA VAL A 27 -10.55 3.79 -5.30
C VAL A 27 -10.65 2.26 -5.37
N TYR A 28 -9.67 1.64 -6.03
CA TYR A 28 -9.60 0.21 -6.25
C TYR A 28 -8.29 -0.34 -5.65
N PRO A 29 -8.35 -1.22 -4.64
CA PRO A 29 -7.16 -1.90 -4.13
C PRO A 29 -6.46 -2.73 -5.21
N ILE A 30 -5.14 -2.66 -5.27
CA ILE A 30 -4.34 -3.57 -6.09
C ILE A 30 -4.12 -4.85 -5.26
N ILE A 31 -4.72 -5.95 -5.70
CA ILE A 31 -4.61 -7.26 -5.04
C ILE A 31 -3.76 -8.18 -5.92
N LEU A 32 -2.79 -8.85 -5.31
CA LEU A 32 -1.96 -9.84 -5.98
C LEU A 32 -2.53 -11.24 -5.78
N PRO A 33 -2.31 -12.17 -6.74
CA PRO A 33 -2.63 -13.58 -6.54
C PRO A 33 -1.95 -14.15 -5.29
N GLU A 34 -2.58 -15.14 -4.65
CA GLU A 34 -2.09 -15.72 -3.39
C GLU A 34 -0.73 -16.40 -3.52
N GLU A 35 -0.34 -16.85 -4.73
CA GLU A 35 0.97 -17.43 -4.98
C GLU A 35 2.13 -16.44 -4.90
N VAL A 36 1.86 -15.13 -4.93
CA VAL A 36 2.92 -14.11 -4.85
C VAL A 36 3.40 -14.01 -3.40
N PRO A 37 4.69 -14.26 -3.12
CA PRO A 37 5.18 -14.30 -1.75
C PRO A 37 5.21 -12.91 -1.11
N THR A 38 4.92 -12.85 0.19
CA THR A 38 5.07 -11.63 1.00
C THR A 38 6.48 -11.07 0.87
N GLY A 39 6.58 -9.77 0.60
CA GLY A 39 7.86 -9.07 0.43
C GLY A 39 8.44 -9.14 -1.00
N ALA A 40 7.75 -9.78 -1.95
CA ALA A 40 8.09 -9.67 -3.36
C ALA A 40 8.19 -8.19 -3.78
N LYS A 41 9.30 -7.84 -4.44
CA LYS A 41 9.50 -6.49 -4.96
C LYS A 41 8.60 -6.29 -6.18
N VAL A 42 7.90 -5.16 -6.17
CA VAL A 42 7.14 -4.66 -7.32
C VAL A 42 8.03 -3.65 -8.04
N TRP A 43 8.13 -3.78 -9.36
CA TRP A 43 8.92 -2.92 -10.24
C TRP A 43 7.99 -1.99 -11.00
#